data_AF-A0AAW8L3Y1-F1
#
_entry.id   AF-A0AAW8L3Y1-F1
#
_cell.length_a   1.000
_cell.length_b   1.000
_cell.length_c   1.000
_cell.angle_alpha   90.00
_cell.angle_beta   90.00
_cell.angle_gamma   90.00
#
_symmetry.space_group_name_H-M   'P 1'
#
loop_
_entity.id
_entity.type
_entity.pdbx_description
1 polymer ?
#
loop_
_entity_poly.entity_id
_entity_poly.type
_entity_poly.pdbx_seq_one_letter_code
_entity_poly.pdbx_strand_id
1 'polypeptide(L)'
;ASQLPSLLTIENGEKVSATFSLSEYQNRQSKLRQLMEELEIDHILFSSIHNINYYADFIYCSFGRFYGLVVSPEKVVTISANIDAGQP
;
A
#
# COMPACT_ATOMS: atom_id res chain seq x y z
N ALA A 1 -23.33 6.14 23.27
CA ALA A 1 -22.80 4.99 22.52
C ALA A 1 -21.33 5.29 22.22
N SER A 2 -20.42 4.34 22.40
CA SER A 2 -19.04 4.51 21.94
C SER A 2 -19.03 4.69 20.43
N GLN A 3 -18.31 5.69 19.94
CA GLN A 3 -18.19 5.97 18.51
C GLN A 3 -17.30 4.89 17.89
N LEU A 4 -17.82 4.14 16.91
CA LEU A 4 -17.07 3.13 16.16
C LEU A 4 -16.68 3.76 14.81
N PRO A 5 -15.45 4.31 14.67
CA PRO A 5 -15.03 4.93 13.43
C PRO A 5 -14.86 3.88 12.33
N SER A 6 -15.20 4.26 11.10
CA SER A 6 -15.06 3.37 9.93
C SER A 6 -13.63 3.23 9.43
N LEU A 7 -12.75 4.18 9.75
CA LEU A 7 -11.35 4.23 9.33
C LEU A 7 -10.45 4.56 10.52
N LEU A 8 -9.26 3.94 10.55
CA LEU A 8 -8.25 4.09 11.58
C LEU A 8 -6.86 4.17 10.93
N THR A 9 -5.92 4.82 11.62
CA THR A 9 -4.49 4.74 11.33
C THR A 9 -3.82 4.17 12.57
N ILE A 10 -3.10 3.05 12.43
CA ILE A 10 -2.49 2.29 13.52
C ILE A 10 -1.00 2.14 13.23
N GLU A 11 -0.18 3.04 13.76
CA GLU A 11 1.29 2.97 13.66
C GLU A 11 1.84 2.25 14.90
N ASN A 12 1.79 0.91 14.90
CA ASN A 12 2.13 0.10 16.06
C ASN A 12 3.47 -0.63 15.88
N GLY A 13 4.51 -0.13 16.56
CA GLY A 13 5.86 -0.69 16.54
C GLY A 13 6.78 0.01 15.53
N GLU A 14 7.95 -0.61 15.30
CA GLU A 14 8.94 -0.14 14.34
C GLU A 14 8.79 -0.84 13.00
N LYS A 15 9.11 -0.13 11.91
CA LYS A 15 9.12 -0.74 10.58
C LYS A 15 10.18 -1.83 10.49
N VAL A 16 9.81 -2.96 9.89
CA VAL A 16 10.74 -4.05 9.60
C VAL A 16 11.74 -3.63 8.52
N SER A 17 12.89 -4.32 8.48
CA SER A 17 13.79 -4.20 7.33
C SER A 17 13.07 -4.70 6.08
N ALA A 18 12.99 -3.86 5.05
CA ALA A 18 12.35 -4.22 3.79
C ALA A 18 13.11 -5.35 3.07
N THR A 19 12.39 -6.10 2.25
CA THR A 19 12.93 -7.21 1.43
C THR A 19 13.98 -6.70 0.43
N PHE A 20 13.74 -5.54 -0.17
CA PHE A 20 14.68 -4.88 -1.09
C PHE A 20 15.13 -3.51 -0.55
N SER A 21 16.18 -2.95 -1.17
CA SER A 21 16.64 -1.60 -0.84
C SER A 21 15.58 -0.54 -1.12
N LEU A 22 15.68 0.60 -0.43
CA LEU A 22 14.83 1.76 -0.71
C LEU A 22 14.90 2.18 -2.19
N SER A 23 16.10 2.14 -2.78
CA SER A 23 16.32 2.47 -4.20
C SER A 23 15.56 1.55 -5.15
N GLU A 24 15.40 0.27 -4.81
CA GLU A 24 14.66 -0.67 -5.65
C GLU A 24 13.15 -0.34 -5.66
N TYR A 25 12.56 -0.08 -4.49
CA TYR A 25 11.14 0.34 -4.45
C TYR A 25 10.93 1.69 -5.13
N GLN A 26 11.84 2.65 -4.95
CA GLN A 26 11.80 3.93 -5.67
C GLN A 26 11.85 3.72 -7.19
N ASN A 27 12.72 2.86 -7.69
CA ASN A 27 12.80 2.55 -9.12
C ASN A 27 11.48 1.97 -9.66
N ARG A 28 10.85 1.03 -8.92
CA ARG A 28 9.56 0.45 -9.31
C ARG A 28 8.45 1.51 -9.36
N GLN A 29 8.36 2.32 -8.31
CA GLN A 29 7.33 3.35 -8.19
C GLN A 29 7.52 4.48 -9.21
N SER A 30 8.76 4.88 -9.51
CA SER A 30 9.04 5.91 -10.52
C SER A 30 8.64 5.47 -11.92
N LYS A 31 8.91 4.21 -12.30
CA LYS A 31 8.45 3.66 -13.59
C LYS A 31 6.93 3.62 -13.68
N LEU A 32 6.26 3.27 -12.58
CA LEU A 32 4.80 3.30 -12.52
C LEU A 32 4.26 4.73 -12.69
N ARG A 33 4.85 5.71 -12.02
CA ARG A 33 4.45 7.13 -12.13
C ARG A 33 4.70 7.70 -13.52
N GLN A 34 5.78 7.31 -14.18
CA GLN A 34 6.01 7.67 -15.58
C GLN A 34 4.88 7.13 -16.47
N LEU A 35 4.51 5.86 -16.30
CA LEU A 35 3.39 5.28 -17.04
C LEU A 35 2.05 5.97 -16.71
N MET A 36 1.84 6.36 -15.45
CA MET A 36 0.66 7.14 -15.05
C MET A 36 0.60 8.48 -15.78
N GLU A 37 1.72 9.20 -15.88
CA GLU A 37 1.81 10.47 -16.61
C GLU A 37 1.54 10.27 -18.11
N GLU A 38 2.17 9.27 -18.73
CA GLU A 38 1.97 8.93 -20.16
C GLU A 38 0.52 8.59 -20.50
N LEU A 39 -0.23 8.04 -19.54
CA LEU A 39 -1.62 7.60 -19.71
C LEU A 39 -2.65 8.57 -19.12
N GLU A 40 -2.22 9.74 -18.60
CA GLU A 40 -3.08 10.72 -17.94
C GLU A 40 -3.90 10.12 -16.77
N ILE A 41 -3.27 9.27 -15.95
CA ILE A 41 -3.87 8.64 -14.77
C ILE A 41 -3.41 9.34 -13.49
N ASP A 42 -4.35 9.96 -12.77
CA ASP A 42 -4.03 10.62 -11.50
C ASP A 42 -3.71 9.63 -10.36
N HIS A 43 -4.45 8.52 -10.27
CA HIS A 43 -4.35 7.57 -9.17
C HIS A 43 -4.56 6.13 -9.65
N ILE A 44 -3.80 5.21 -9.07
CA ILE A 44 -3.97 3.76 -9.27
C ILE A 44 -4.35 3.12 -7.96
N LEU A 45 -5.37 2.24 -7.99
CA LEU A 45 -5.70 1.33 -6.89
C LEU A 45 -5.34 -0.11 -7.31
N PHE A 46 -4.31 -0.67 -6.68
CA PHE A 46 -4.04 -2.11 -6.79
C PHE A 46 -4.80 -2.88 -5.73
N SER A 47 -5.46 -3.96 -6.13
CA SER A 47 -6.20 -4.88 -5.24
C SER A 47 -5.61 -6.30 -5.22
N SER A 48 -4.61 -6.59 -6.05
CA SER A 48 -3.99 -7.91 -6.12
C SER A 48 -2.76 -8.02 -5.22
N ILE A 49 -2.62 -9.17 -4.56
CA ILE A 49 -1.50 -9.47 -3.64
C ILE A 49 -0.13 -9.25 -4.26
N HIS A 50 0.04 -9.62 -5.53
CA HIS A 50 1.32 -9.48 -6.21
C HIS A 50 1.69 -8.03 -6.48
N ASN A 51 0.75 -7.16 -6.89
CA ASN A 51 1.06 -5.76 -7.16
C ASN A 51 1.23 -4.97 -5.86
N ILE A 52 0.40 -5.24 -4.83
CA ILE A 52 0.56 -4.62 -3.51
C ILE A 52 1.96 -4.97 -2.96
N ASN A 53 2.34 -6.24 -2.97
CA ASN A 53 3.67 -6.65 -2.52
C ASN A 53 4.81 -6.06 -3.37
N TYR A 54 4.66 -6.06 -4.69
CA TYR A 54 5.71 -5.59 -5.60
C TYR A 54 6.08 -4.11 -5.37
N TYR A 55 5.09 -3.26 -5.09
CA TYR A 55 5.30 -1.83 -4.92
C TYR A 55 5.46 -1.37 -3.45
N ALA A 56 5.00 -2.16 -2.48
CA ALA A 56 4.94 -1.75 -1.06
C ALA A 56 5.44 -2.78 -0.04
N ASP A 57 6.03 -3.89 -0.47
CA ASP A 57 6.60 -4.94 0.41
C ASP A 57 5.58 -5.58 1.38
N PHE A 58 4.30 -5.53 1.03
CA PHE A 58 3.22 -6.04 1.86
C PHE A 58 2.51 -7.23 1.22
N ILE A 59 2.64 -8.41 1.84
CA ILE A 59 1.91 -9.63 1.49
C ILE A 59 0.73 -9.76 2.46
N TYR A 60 -0.47 -9.43 2.01
CA TYR A 60 -1.67 -9.48 2.85
C TYR A 60 -2.29 -10.88 2.92
N CYS A 61 -3.05 -11.15 3.99
CA CYS A 61 -3.88 -12.33 4.14
C CYS A 61 -5.36 -11.96 3.98
N SER A 62 -5.97 -12.27 2.83
CA SER A 62 -7.30 -11.74 2.50
C SER A 62 -8.37 -12.09 3.54
N PHE A 63 -8.56 -13.38 3.83
CA PHE A 63 -9.70 -13.87 4.61
C PHE A 63 -11.07 -13.30 4.15
N GLY A 64 -11.22 -13.03 2.86
CA GLY A 64 -12.44 -12.44 2.28
C GLY A 64 -12.58 -10.92 2.48
N ARG A 65 -11.56 -10.24 3.03
CA ARG A 65 -11.49 -8.78 3.13
C ARG A 65 -10.75 -8.19 1.94
N PHE A 66 -11.14 -6.98 1.57
CA PHE A 66 -10.48 -6.21 0.53
C PHE A 66 -9.23 -5.53 1.08
N TYR A 67 -8.19 -5.52 0.25
CA TYR A 67 -6.93 -4.83 0.49
C TYR A 67 -6.64 -3.93 -0.70
N GLY A 68 -5.88 -2.88 -0.45
CA GLY A 68 -5.56 -1.89 -1.46
C GLY A 68 -4.15 -1.34 -1.33
N LEU A 69 -3.57 -0.94 -2.46
CA LEU A 69 -2.46 0.01 -2.50
C LEU A 69 -2.85 1.14 -3.44
N VAL A 70 -2.93 2.34 -2.91
CA VAL A 70 -3.14 3.57 -3.69
C VAL A 70 -1.78 4.16 -4.02
N VAL A 71 -1.54 4.40 -5.31
CA VAL A 71 -0.37 5.14 -5.79
C VAL A 71 -0.84 6.42 -6.46
N SER A 72 -0.31 7.56 -6.01
CA SER A 72 -0.41 8.88 -6.64
C SER A 72 0.99 9.36 -7.08
N PRO A 73 1.09 10.50 -7.79
CA PRO A 73 2.38 11.11 -8.12
C PRO A 73 3.24 11.38 -6.87
N GLU A 74 2.63 11.62 -5.70
CA GLU A 74 3.30 12.02 -4.47
C GLU A 74 3.36 10.91 -3.40
N LYS A 75 2.38 10.01 -3.38
CA LYS A 75 2.18 9.09 -2.25
C LYS A 75 1.94 7.65 -2.66
N VAL A 76 2.29 6.75 -1.76
CA VAL A 76 2.00 5.32 -1.82
C VAL A 76 1.40 4.94 -0.47
N VAL A 77 0.15 4.48 -0.47
CA VAL A 77 -0.64 4.26 0.76
C VAL A 77 -1.33 2.90 0.69
N THR A 78 -1.08 2.05 1.70
CA THR A 78 -1.75 0.77 1.85
C THR A 78 -3.10 0.92 2.53
N ILE A 79 -4.04 0.03 2.20
CA ILE A 79 -5.33 -0.14 2.85
C ILE A 79 -5.36 -1.59 3.35
N SER A 80 -5.29 -1.76 4.67
CA SER A 80 -5.32 -3.05 5.36
C SER A 80 -6.56 -3.19 6.24
N ALA A 81 -6.83 -4.42 6.67
CA ALA A 81 -7.94 -4.67 7.59
C ALA A 81 -7.49 -4.39 9.04
N ASN A 82 -8.41 -3.91 9.87
CA ASN A 82 -8.12 -3.64 11.29
C ASN A 82 -7.57 -4.86 12.05
N ILE A 83 -7.87 -6.09 11.59
CA ILE A 83 -7.33 -7.32 12.20
C ILE A 83 -5.81 -7.47 12.02
N ASP A 84 -5.21 -6.79 11.04
CA ASP A 84 -3.76 -6.79 10.81
C ASP A 84 -3.03 -5.77 11.71
N ALA A 85 -3.79 -4.90 12.39
CA ALA A 85 -3.31 -3.88 13.30
C ALA A 85 -2.19 -3.00 12.71
N GLY A 86 -0.94 -3.25 13.10
CA GLY A 86 0.23 -2.47 12.72
C GLY A 86 0.98 -2.98 11.48
N GLN A 87 0.43 -3.94 10.73
CA GLN A 87 1.01 -4.35 9.44
C GLN A 87 0.32 -3.66 8.25
N PRO A 88 1.09 -3.24 7.22
CA PRO A 88 2.56 -3.16 7.13
C PRO A 88 3.17 -1.92 7.81
#